data_AF-A0A4Q3VA76-F1
#
_entry.id   AF-A0A4Q3VA76-F1
#
_cell.length_a   1.000
_cell.length_b   1.000
_cell.length_c   1.000
_cell.angle_alpha   90.00
_cell.angle_beta   90.00
_cell.angle_gamma   90.00
#
_symmetry.space_group_name_H-M   'P 1'
#
loop_
_entity.id
_entity.type
_entity.pdbx_description
1 polymer ?
#
loop_
_entity_poly.entity_id
_entity_poly.type
_entity_poly.pdbx_seq_one_letter_code
_entity_poly.pdbx_strand_id
1 'polypeptide(L)'
;MPILGIPIPSTQASLVLDEGAHTATLRGGAGLQLRLNYAQGCIVDRLEVLGKEVVGKGKGLWSGIHVGGKWFTSVQSVPPKVSRKGNRLTVAGIAYAGGGVRVAESWTLTAKADSVDWKIDRRYLDAGTLDDSAMPMLGFSDMTTWTGALLGTGGVAWGKLLDAPNATYGIHTDSASLWNPASDACLAFKAASKSHRAMRFTREPEGG
;
A
#
# COMPACT_ATOMS: atom_id res chain seq x y z
N MET A 1 13.55 36.15 -20.69
CA MET A 1 14.39 35.40 -19.73
C MET A 1 13.92 33.96 -19.72
N PRO A 2 14.71 32.97 -20.16
CA PRO A 2 14.34 31.56 -20.00
C PRO A 2 14.69 31.11 -18.58
N ILE A 3 13.73 30.51 -17.89
CA ILE A 3 13.95 29.85 -16.60
C ILE A 3 14.67 28.53 -16.93
N LEU A 4 15.92 28.43 -16.51
CA LEU A 4 16.70 27.20 -16.60
C LEU A 4 16.10 26.18 -15.62
N GLY A 5 15.21 25.31 -16.11
CA GLY A 5 14.74 24.17 -15.33
C GLY A 5 15.92 23.23 -15.10
N ILE A 6 16.38 23.13 -13.85
CA ILE A 6 17.35 22.10 -13.47
C ILE A 6 16.69 20.75 -13.78
N PRO A 7 17.27 19.91 -14.65
CA PRO A 7 16.73 18.59 -14.88
C PRO A 7 16.80 17.83 -13.57
N ILE A 8 15.62 17.49 -13.01
CA ILE A 8 15.54 16.55 -11.89
C ILE A 8 16.17 15.25 -12.40
N PRO A 9 17.23 14.73 -11.76
CA PRO A 9 17.84 13.49 -12.22
C PRO A 9 16.76 12.41 -12.24
N SER A 10 16.47 11.91 -13.43
CA SER A 10 15.53 10.80 -13.63
C SER A 10 16.10 9.60 -12.90
N THR A 11 15.62 9.37 -11.68
CA THR A 11 15.99 8.16 -10.95
C THR A 11 15.33 7.01 -11.71
N GLN A 12 16.13 6.22 -12.40
CA GLN A 12 15.63 5.12 -13.21
C GLN A 12 14.95 4.10 -12.30
N ALA A 13 13.77 3.64 -12.72
CA ALA A 13 13.05 2.58 -12.02
C ALA A 13 13.98 1.38 -11.80
N SER A 14 14.03 0.87 -10.57
CA SER A 14 14.92 -0.24 -10.24
C SER A 14 14.29 -1.20 -9.24
N LEU A 15 14.77 -2.44 -9.30
CA LEU A 15 14.39 -3.50 -8.39
C LEU A 15 15.61 -4.29 -7.95
N VAL A 16 15.83 -4.35 -6.64
CA VAL A 16 16.85 -5.18 -6.00
C VAL A 16 16.16 -6.26 -5.19
N LEU A 17 16.48 -7.53 -5.47
CA LEU A 17 16.03 -8.69 -4.70
C LEU A 17 17.21 -9.19 -3.86
N ASP A 18 17.02 -9.25 -2.55
CA ASP A 18 17.96 -9.83 -1.60
C ASP A 18 17.35 -11.13 -1.06
N GLU A 19 17.74 -12.25 -1.65
CA GLU A 19 17.22 -13.56 -1.29
C GLU A 19 17.67 -14.02 0.11
N GLY A 20 18.86 -13.58 0.55
CA GLY A 20 19.39 -13.95 1.87
C GLY A 20 18.70 -13.21 3.00
N ALA A 21 18.37 -11.93 2.79
CA ALA A 21 17.59 -11.14 3.74
C ALA A 21 16.06 -11.36 3.62
N HIS A 22 15.61 -12.10 2.60
CA HIS A 22 14.19 -12.24 2.25
C HIS A 22 13.49 -10.89 2.07
N THR A 23 14.14 -9.98 1.33
CA THR A 23 13.58 -8.66 1.02
C THR A 23 13.71 -8.30 -0.46
N ALA A 24 12.82 -7.43 -0.94
CA ALA A 24 12.93 -6.81 -2.24
C ALA A 24 12.69 -5.31 -2.14
N THR A 25 13.59 -4.50 -2.69
CA THR A 25 13.45 -3.05 -2.73
C THR A 25 13.08 -2.62 -4.15
N LEU A 26 11.94 -1.95 -4.29
CA LEU A 26 11.49 -1.34 -5.53
C LEU A 26 11.66 0.18 -5.41
N ARG A 27 12.26 0.80 -6.42
CA ARG A 27 12.36 2.26 -6.53
C ARG A 27 11.60 2.67 -7.79
N GLY A 28 10.53 3.43 -7.61
CA GLY A 28 9.92 4.20 -8.67
C GLY A 28 10.68 5.51 -8.87
N GLY A 29 10.38 6.26 -9.93
CA GLY A 29 10.87 7.64 -9.98
C GLY A 29 10.11 8.57 -9.02
N ALA A 30 10.48 9.85 -9.03
CA ALA A 30 9.98 10.86 -8.10
C ALA A 30 10.23 10.56 -6.61
N GLY A 31 11.28 9.78 -6.30
CA GLY A 31 11.69 9.50 -4.92
C GLY A 31 10.80 8.50 -4.16
N LEU A 32 10.02 7.68 -4.87
CA LEU A 32 9.23 6.60 -4.30
C LEU A 32 10.08 5.34 -4.12
N GLN A 33 10.13 4.80 -2.90
CA GLN A 33 10.80 3.54 -2.61
C GLN A 33 9.95 2.66 -1.70
N LEU A 34 9.89 1.36 -2.00
CA LEU A 34 9.17 0.37 -1.21
C LEU A 34 10.11 -0.78 -0.88
N ARG A 35 10.01 -1.30 0.34
CA ARG A 35 10.66 -2.57 0.72
C ARG A 35 9.59 -3.60 1.03
N LEU A 36 9.55 -4.65 0.22
CA LEU A 36 8.84 -5.87 0.52
C LEU A 36 9.70 -6.74 1.44
N ASN A 37 9.11 -7.24 2.52
CA ASN A 37 9.68 -8.24 3.40
C ASN A 37 8.83 -9.50 3.32
N TYR A 38 9.48 -10.64 3.05
CA TYR A 38 8.82 -11.93 2.87
C TYR A 38 9.40 -13.04 3.75
N ALA A 39 10.09 -12.68 4.85
CA ALA A 39 10.75 -13.65 5.73
C ALA A 39 9.77 -14.51 6.56
N GLN A 40 8.71 -13.89 7.09
CA GLN A 40 7.75 -14.53 8.02
C GLN A 40 6.29 -14.36 7.58
N GLY A 41 6.07 -14.00 6.33
CA GLY A 41 4.78 -13.58 5.79
C GLY A 41 5.02 -12.77 4.53
N CYS A 42 4.14 -11.82 4.22
CA CYS A 42 4.31 -10.91 3.10
C CYS A 42 3.78 -9.52 3.45
N ILE A 43 4.67 -8.54 3.54
CA ILE A 43 4.33 -7.16 3.89
C ILE A 43 5.25 -6.19 3.17
N VAL A 44 4.75 -5.02 2.78
CA VAL A 44 5.62 -3.89 2.48
C VAL A 44 5.88 -3.16 3.79
N ASP A 45 7.03 -3.43 4.41
CA ASP A 45 7.35 -2.94 5.75
C ASP A 45 8.02 -1.55 5.74
N ARG A 46 8.39 -1.06 4.55
CA ARG A 46 8.87 0.31 4.36
C ARG A 46 8.29 0.94 3.10
N LEU A 47 7.87 2.19 3.24
CA LEU A 47 7.52 3.07 2.13
C LEU A 47 8.17 4.43 2.39
N GLU A 48 9.01 4.87 1.45
CA GLU A 48 9.65 6.18 1.46
C GLU A 48 9.14 7.01 0.29
N VAL A 49 8.86 8.29 0.55
CA VAL A 49 8.47 9.30 -0.44
C VAL A 49 9.39 10.49 -0.28
N LEU A 50 10.16 10.81 -1.32
CA LEU A 50 11.22 11.83 -1.29
C LEU A 50 12.20 11.63 -0.12
N GLY A 51 12.56 10.37 0.16
CA GLY A 51 13.49 9.99 1.23
C GLY A 51 12.90 10.02 2.64
N LYS A 52 11.62 10.35 2.81
CA LYS A 52 10.91 10.31 4.10
C LYS A 52 10.11 9.01 4.22
N GLU A 53 10.35 8.24 5.28
CA GLU A 53 9.55 7.06 5.61
C GLU A 53 8.14 7.48 6.09
N VAL A 54 7.10 6.91 5.47
CA VAL A 54 5.70 7.28 5.73
C VAL A 54 4.88 6.15 6.34
N VAL A 55 5.40 4.93 6.33
CA VAL A 55 4.77 3.77 6.97
C VAL A 55 4.98 3.81 8.47
N GLY A 56 3.92 3.54 9.22
CA GLY A 56 4.02 3.41 10.67
C GLY A 56 4.78 2.15 11.08
N LYS A 57 5.57 2.24 12.15
CA LYS A 57 6.33 1.12 12.69
C LYS A 57 5.39 -0.07 12.95
N GLY A 58 5.65 -1.19 12.28
CA GLY A 58 4.85 -2.42 12.41
C GLY A 58 3.49 -2.42 11.70
N LYS A 59 3.12 -1.35 10.98
CA LYS A 59 1.84 -1.27 10.26
C LYS A 59 1.93 -1.75 8.82
N GLY A 60 2.90 -1.24 8.07
CA GLY A 60 3.19 -1.65 6.69
C GLY A 60 2.02 -1.48 5.70
N LEU A 61 2.21 -2.02 4.50
CA LEU A 61 1.14 -2.27 3.54
C LEU A 61 0.91 -3.77 3.40
N TRP A 62 -0.35 -4.17 3.46
CA TRP A 62 -0.76 -5.56 3.43
C TRP A 62 -2.15 -5.73 2.83
N SER A 63 -2.45 -6.96 2.41
CA SER A 63 -3.79 -7.41 2.04
C SER A 63 -4.37 -8.32 3.12
N GLY A 64 -5.70 -8.39 3.22
CA GLY A 64 -6.35 -9.24 4.21
C GLY A 64 -7.88 -9.30 4.08
N ILE A 65 -8.48 -10.11 4.95
CA ILE A 65 -9.92 -10.21 5.17
C ILE A 65 -10.23 -9.99 6.65
N HIS A 66 -11.41 -9.45 6.94
CA HIS A 66 -11.94 -9.33 8.29
C HIS A 66 -13.14 -10.25 8.44
N VAL A 67 -13.09 -11.15 9.42
CA VAL A 67 -14.15 -12.14 9.67
C VAL A 67 -14.32 -12.33 11.17
N GLY A 68 -15.56 -12.19 11.66
CA GLY A 68 -15.88 -12.34 13.08
C GLY A 68 -15.13 -11.33 13.95
N GLY A 69 -14.96 -10.09 13.47
CA GLY A 69 -14.27 -9.05 14.22
C GLY A 69 -12.74 -9.13 14.19
N LYS A 70 -12.14 -10.07 13.44
CA LYS A 70 -10.68 -10.28 13.40
C LYS A 70 -10.11 -10.19 12.00
N TRP A 71 -8.96 -9.52 11.86
CA TRP A 71 -8.19 -9.47 10.63
C TRP A 71 -7.31 -10.71 10.45
N PHE A 72 -7.36 -11.27 9.24
CA PHE A 72 -6.47 -12.32 8.75
C PHE A 72 -5.75 -11.79 7.50
N THR A 73 -4.42 -11.74 7.54
CA THR A 73 -3.65 -10.90 6.60
C THR A 73 -2.48 -11.63 5.98
N SER A 74 -1.99 -11.08 4.87
CA SER A 74 -0.72 -11.47 4.22
C SER A 74 0.50 -11.42 5.16
N VAL A 75 0.47 -10.61 6.22
CA VAL A 75 1.52 -10.59 7.25
C VAL A 75 1.63 -11.93 7.98
N GLN A 76 0.51 -12.66 8.10
CA GLN A 76 0.41 -13.95 8.78
C GLN A 76 0.54 -15.13 7.81
N SER A 77 0.85 -14.87 6.53
CA SER A 77 0.98 -15.95 5.55
C SER A 77 2.19 -16.82 5.85
N VAL A 78 2.21 -18.04 5.32
CA VAL A 78 3.48 -18.74 5.15
C VAL A 78 4.40 -17.90 4.24
N PRO A 79 5.74 -17.98 4.41
CA PRO A 79 6.67 -17.28 3.53
C PRO A 79 6.40 -17.61 2.06
N PRO A 80 6.09 -16.62 1.21
CA PRO A 80 5.78 -16.86 -0.19
C PRO A 80 7.04 -17.09 -1.01
N LYS A 81 6.86 -17.65 -2.21
CA LYS A 81 7.93 -17.73 -3.20
C LYS A 81 8.05 -16.40 -3.94
N VAL A 82 9.25 -15.84 -3.98
CA VAL A 82 9.54 -14.57 -4.68
C VAL A 82 10.45 -14.82 -5.89
N SER A 83 10.16 -14.13 -6.99
CA SER A 83 10.99 -14.15 -8.19
C SER A 83 11.02 -12.80 -8.87
N ARG A 84 12.13 -12.49 -9.56
CA ARG A 84 12.34 -11.22 -10.28
C ARG A 84 12.50 -11.47 -11.77
N LYS A 85 11.89 -10.60 -12.59
CA LYS A 85 12.17 -10.46 -14.02
C LYS A 85 12.27 -8.97 -14.39
N GLY A 86 13.49 -8.47 -14.57
CA GLY A 86 13.74 -7.04 -14.75
C GLY A 86 13.23 -6.24 -13.53
N ASN A 87 12.43 -5.20 -13.79
CA ASN A 87 11.81 -4.36 -12.76
C ASN A 87 10.48 -4.92 -12.21
N ARG A 88 10.16 -6.19 -12.54
CA ARG A 88 8.95 -6.87 -12.07
C ARG A 88 9.29 -7.91 -11.01
N LEU A 89 8.64 -7.80 -9.86
CA LEU A 89 8.59 -8.81 -8.81
C LEU A 89 7.33 -9.64 -8.95
N THR A 90 7.44 -10.93 -8.74
CA THR A 90 6.29 -11.83 -8.58
C THR A 90 6.43 -12.56 -7.26
N VAL A 91 5.40 -12.41 -6.42
CA VAL A 91 5.26 -13.06 -5.12
C VAL A 91 4.09 -14.02 -5.22
N ALA A 92 4.36 -15.32 -5.11
CA ALA A 92 3.38 -16.37 -5.30
C ALA A 92 3.22 -17.21 -4.03
N GLY A 93 2.00 -17.69 -3.78
CA GLY A 93 1.70 -18.55 -2.64
C GLY A 93 1.47 -17.80 -1.34
N ILE A 94 1.06 -16.53 -1.40
CA ILE A 94 0.56 -15.81 -0.22
C ILE A 94 -0.78 -16.47 0.15
N ALA A 95 -0.84 -17.10 1.32
CA ALA A 95 -2.04 -17.79 1.78
C ALA A 95 -2.30 -17.49 3.26
N TYR A 96 -3.54 -17.14 3.58
CA TYR A 96 -4.00 -16.88 4.94
C TYR A 96 -5.46 -17.33 5.07
N ALA A 97 -5.89 -17.61 6.30
CA ALA A 97 -7.20 -18.17 6.57
C ALA A 97 -7.72 -17.76 7.95
N GLY A 98 -9.04 -17.68 8.08
CA GLY A 98 -9.69 -17.35 9.34
C GLY A 98 -11.21 -17.28 9.22
N GLY A 99 -11.91 -17.54 10.33
CA GLY A 99 -13.37 -17.50 10.38
C GLY A 99 -14.06 -18.43 9.37
N GLY A 100 -13.41 -19.55 9.00
CA GLY A 100 -13.92 -20.49 8.00
C GLY A 100 -13.63 -20.14 6.55
N VAL A 101 -12.93 -19.03 6.27
CA VAL A 101 -12.58 -18.60 4.91
C VAL A 101 -11.08 -18.74 4.67
N ARG A 102 -10.69 -19.44 3.59
CA ARG A 102 -9.30 -19.47 3.12
C ARG A 102 -9.12 -18.58 1.89
N VAL A 103 -7.99 -17.87 1.86
CA VAL A 103 -7.61 -16.96 0.77
C VAL A 103 -6.25 -17.33 0.23
N ALA A 104 -6.13 -17.33 -1.10
CA ALA A 104 -4.87 -17.45 -1.81
C ALA A 104 -4.65 -16.20 -2.68
N GLU A 105 -3.45 -15.64 -2.62
CA GLU A 105 -3.05 -14.47 -3.39
C GLU A 105 -1.74 -14.68 -4.14
N SER A 106 -1.56 -13.86 -5.18
CA SER A 106 -0.25 -13.59 -5.77
C SER A 106 -0.13 -12.09 -6.04
N TRP A 107 1.02 -11.52 -5.70
CA TRP A 107 1.31 -10.12 -5.96
C TRP A 107 2.26 -10.00 -7.13
N THR A 108 1.99 -9.03 -7.99
CA THR A 108 2.96 -8.54 -8.98
C THR A 108 3.24 -7.08 -8.68
N LEU A 109 4.50 -6.77 -8.38
CA LEU A 109 4.96 -5.38 -8.21
C LEU A 109 5.87 -5.01 -9.37
N THR A 110 5.64 -3.87 -10.01
CA THR A 110 6.47 -3.41 -11.14
C THR A 110 6.94 -1.99 -10.90
N ALA A 111 8.25 -1.80 -10.77
CA ALA A 111 8.84 -0.47 -10.69
C ALA A 111 8.80 0.21 -12.06
N LYS A 112 8.25 1.43 -12.10
CA LYS A 112 8.15 2.30 -13.27
C LYS A 112 8.85 3.63 -13.04
N ALA A 113 9.00 4.41 -14.11
CA ALA A 113 9.74 5.66 -14.09
C ALA A 113 9.14 6.74 -13.18
N ASP A 114 7.91 6.60 -12.71
CA ASP A 114 7.18 7.58 -11.89
C ASP A 114 6.28 6.95 -10.82
N SER A 115 6.25 5.62 -10.75
CA SER A 115 5.24 4.88 -9.99
C SER A 115 5.71 3.46 -9.68
N VAL A 116 4.98 2.78 -8.81
CA VAL A 116 5.05 1.33 -8.66
C VAL A 116 3.66 0.76 -8.83
N ASP A 117 3.50 -0.06 -9.86
CA ASP A 117 2.26 -0.81 -10.05
C ASP A 117 2.23 -1.97 -9.07
N TRP A 118 1.14 -2.13 -8.34
CA TRP A 118 0.88 -3.28 -7.48
C TRP A 118 -0.43 -3.94 -7.91
N LYS A 119 -0.31 -5.16 -8.42
CA LYS A 119 -1.44 -6.03 -8.73
C LYS A 119 -1.57 -7.12 -7.66
N ILE A 120 -2.78 -7.30 -7.14
CA ILE A 120 -3.13 -8.38 -6.22
C ILE A 120 -4.15 -9.28 -6.93
N ASP A 121 -3.73 -10.50 -7.27
CA ASP A 121 -4.62 -11.54 -7.77
C ASP A 121 -5.09 -12.39 -6.58
N ARG A 122 -6.35 -12.23 -6.15
CA ARG A 122 -6.94 -12.92 -4.99
C ARG A 122 -7.96 -13.97 -5.43
N ARG A 123 -7.94 -15.13 -4.75
CA ARG A 123 -8.98 -16.17 -4.83
C ARG A 123 -9.47 -16.53 -3.43
N TYR A 124 -10.79 -16.58 -3.27
CA TYR A 124 -11.45 -17.18 -2.11
C TYR A 124 -11.64 -18.67 -2.38
N LEU A 125 -11.14 -19.52 -1.49
CA LEU A 125 -11.19 -20.98 -1.65
C LEU A 125 -12.42 -21.62 -0.99
N ASP A 126 -13.11 -20.84 -0.15
CA ASP A 126 -14.33 -21.23 0.54
C ASP A 126 -15.38 -20.12 0.39
N ALA A 127 -16.65 -20.50 0.50
CA ALA A 127 -17.73 -19.53 0.67
C ALA A 127 -17.75 -19.01 2.11
N GLY A 128 -18.21 -17.77 2.29
CA GLY A 128 -18.37 -17.17 3.61
C GLY A 128 -18.78 -15.71 3.52
N THR A 129 -19.08 -15.14 4.68
CA THR A 129 -19.36 -13.71 4.81
C THR A 129 -18.13 -13.03 5.39
N LEU A 130 -17.71 -11.95 4.75
CA LEU A 130 -16.63 -11.10 5.23
C LEU A 130 -17.26 -9.86 5.87
N ASP A 131 -16.74 -9.47 7.03
CA ASP A 131 -17.03 -8.17 7.62
C ASP A 131 -16.38 -7.07 6.77
N ASP A 132 -15.17 -7.35 6.23
CA ASP A 132 -14.37 -6.41 5.45
C ASP A 132 -13.24 -7.08 4.64
N SER A 133 -12.60 -6.32 3.74
CA SER A 133 -11.47 -6.74 2.93
C SER A 133 -10.50 -5.60 2.58
N ALA A 134 -9.20 -5.85 2.71
CA ALA A 134 -8.12 -4.91 2.36
C ALA A 134 -7.39 -5.32 1.07
N MET A 135 -7.28 -4.41 0.08
CA MET A 135 -6.61 -4.64 -1.22
C MET A 135 -5.96 -3.39 -1.84
N PRO A 136 -4.80 -2.92 -1.32
CA PRO A 136 -4.23 -3.18 0.00
C PRO A 136 -4.81 -2.23 1.07
N MET A 137 -4.38 -2.39 2.32
CA MET A 137 -4.45 -1.35 3.36
C MET A 137 -3.02 -0.88 3.69
N LEU A 138 -2.90 0.40 4.03
CA LEU A 138 -1.66 1.06 4.42
C LEU A 138 -1.88 1.78 5.75
N GLY A 139 -1.07 1.47 6.75
CA GLY A 139 -1.05 2.22 8.01
C GLY A 139 0.10 3.22 8.05
N PHE A 140 -0.21 4.46 8.42
CA PHE A 140 0.78 5.55 8.53
C PHE A 140 1.28 5.68 9.96
N SER A 141 2.41 6.39 10.12
CA SER A 141 3.02 6.62 11.43
C SER A 141 2.08 7.35 12.39
N ASP A 142 1.44 8.41 11.89
CA ASP A 142 0.52 9.24 12.65
C ASP A 142 -0.34 10.11 11.72
N MET A 143 -1.38 10.76 12.29
CA MET A 143 -2.25 11.72 11.60
C MET A 143 -1.53 12.97 11.05
N THR A 144 -0.26 13.20 11.39
CA THR A 144 0.55 14.31 10.84
C THR A 144 1.31 13.90 9.59
N THR A 145 1.42 12.60 9.30
CA THR A 145 2.07 12.11 8.07
C THR A 145 1.37 12.69 6.84
N TRP A 146 0.03 12.64 6.83
CA TRP A 146 -0.82 13.22 5.80
C TRP A 146 -1.99 13.97 6.44
N THR A 147 -2.12 15.26 6.15
CA THR A 147 -3.18 16.09 6.73
C THR A 147 -4.48 16.06 5.93
N GLY A 148 -4.42 15.60 4.69
CA GLY A 148 -5.58 15.44 3.82
C GLY A 148 -5.29 14.61 2.57
N ALA A 149 -6.35 14.26 1.87
CA ALA A 149 -6.28 13.56 0.58
C ALA A 149 -7.26 14.16 -0.44
N LEU A 150 -6.78 14.36 -1.67
CA LEU A 150 -7.55 14.94 -2.77
C LEU A 150 -8.11 13.76 -3.54
N LEU A 151 -9.41 13.61 -3.49
CA LEU A 151 -10.10 12.47 -4.08
C LEU A 151 -10.20 12.67 -5.58
N GLY A 152 -10.16 11.59 -6.36
CA GLY A 152 -10.32 11.64 -7.82
C GLY A 152 -11.67 12.23 -8.28
N THR A 153 -12.64 12.33 -7.36
CA THR A 153 -13.93 13.00 -7.58
C THR A 153 -13.89 14.52 -7.39
N GLY A 154 -12.74 15.09 -7.01
CA GLY A 154 -12.56 16.51 -6.69
C GLY A 154 -12.86 16.89 -5.23
N GLY A 155 -13.38 15.96 -4.42
CA GLY A 155 -13.59 16.16 -2.99
C GLY A 155 -12.29 16.06 -2.18
N VAL A 156 -12.38 16.41 -0.88
CA VAL A 156 -11.25 16.31 0.04
C VAL A 156 -11.62 15.47 1.25
N ALA A 157 -10.79 14.49 1.58
CA ALA A 157 -10.80 13.84 2.88
C ALA A 157 -9.82 14.57 3.80
N TRP A 158 -10.32 15.35 4.75
CA TRP A 158 -9.52 16.09 5.72
C TRP A 158 -9.21 15.22 6.94
N GLY A 159 -7.93 15.01 7.25
CA GLY A 159 -7.52 14.19 8.40
C GLY A 159 -8.05 14.73 9.73
N LYS A 160 -8.21 16.05 9.86
CA LYS A 160 -8.83 16.70 11.04
C LYS A 160 -10.28 16.29 11.30
N LEU A 161 -10.99 15.74 10.31
CA LEU A 161 -12.36 15.24 10.46
C LEU A 161 -12.40 13.78 10.97
N LEU A 162 -11.24 13.11 11.04
CA LEU A 162 -11.08 11.81 11.69
C LEU A 162 -10.64 12.06 13.15
N ASP A 163 -11.49 12.75 13.91
CA ASP A 163 -11.17 13.36 15.21
C ASP A 163 -11.24 12.39 16.40
N ALA A 164 -11.77 11.19 16.19
CA ALA A 164 -11.80 10.11 17.18
C ALA A 164 -11.22 8.79 16.63
N PRO A 165 -10.72 7.89 17.49
CA PRO A 165 -10.43 6.50 17.14
C PRO A 165 -11.59 5.85 16.38
N ASN A 166 -11.26 5.13 15.30
CA ASN A 166 -12.19 4.45 14.40
C ASN A 166 -13.13 5.36 13.59
N ALA A 167 -12.99 6.70 13.69
CA ALA A 167 -13.64 7.61 12.78
C ALA A 167 -13.24 7.24 11.35
N THR A 168 -14.24 7.04 10.49
CA THR A 168 -14.08 6.42 9.18
C THR A 168 -14.79 7.24 8.12
N TYR A 169 -14.10 7.47 6.99
CA TYR A 169 -14.65 8.06 5.79
C TYR A 169 -14.46 7.10 4.62
N GLY A 170 -15.58 6.59 4.08
CA GLY A 170 -15.61 5.75 2.88
C GLY A 170 -16.14 6.52 1.68
N ILE A 171 -15.53 6.32 0.52
CA ILE A 171 -15.92 7.02 -0.72
C ILE A 171 -15.70 6.14 -1.95
N HIS A 172 -16.63 6.23 -2.91
CA HIS A 172 -16.47 5.65 -4.23
C HIS A 172 -15.55 6.50 -5.10
N THR A 173 -14.25 6.27 -4.97
CA THR A 173 -13.23 6.89 -5.81
C THR A 173 -12.20 5.85 -6.22
N ASP A 174 -11.53 6.11 -7.34
CA ASP A 174 -10.43 5.30 -7.82
C ASP A 174 -9.06 5.88 -7.50
N SER A 175 -9.01 7.08 -6.92
CA SER A 175 -7.75 7.75 -6.67
C SER A 175 -7.82 8.71 -5.49
N ALA A 176 -6.69 8.85 -4.82
CA ALA A 176 -6.48 9.85 -3.78
C ALA A 176 -5.03 10.30 -3.78
N SER A 177 -4.79 11.60 -3.72
CA SER A 177 -3.46 12.19 -3.54
C SER A 177 -3.34 12.74 -2.13
N LEU A 178 -2.50 12.12 -1.31
CA LEU A 178 -2.26 12.50 0.08
C LEU A 178 -1.21 13.60 0.16
N TRP A 179 -1.45 14.60 1.01
CA TRP A 179 -0.52 15.70 1.21
C TRP A 179 -0.43 16.14 2.69
N ASN A 180 0.68 16.79 3.01
CA ASN A 180 0.84 17.58 4.22
C ASN A 180 1.45 18.94 3.81
N PRO A 181 0.80 20.09 4.09
CA PRO A 181 1.31 21.40 3.67
C PRO A 181 2.64 21.78 4.34
N ALA A 182 3.05 21.09 5.41
CA ALA A 182 4.36 21.25 6.04
C ALA A 182 5.45 20.35 5.43
N SER A 183 5.18 19.66 4.32
CA SER A 183 6.06 18.70 3.68
C SER A 183 5.94 18.77 2.16
N ASP A 184 7.07 18.65 1.45
CA ASP A 184 7.08 18.59 -0.01
C ASP A 184 6.67 17.21 -0.56
N ALA A 185 6.58 16.20 0.31
CA ALA A 185 6.11 14.86 -0.06
C ALA A 185 4.62 14.86 -0.44
N CYS A 186 4.30 14.13 -1.52
CA CYS A 186 2.94 13.82 -1.96
C CYS A 186 2.90 12.35 -2.40
N LEU A 187 1.84 11.63 -2.03
CA LEU A 187 1.67 10.23 -2.37
C LEU A 187 0.30 10.01 -3.02
N ALA A 188 0.30 9.56 -4.26
CA ALA A 188 -0.93 9.23 -4.97
C ALA A 188 -1.19 7.72 -4.99
N PHE A 189 -2.42 7.33 -4.66
CA PHE A 189 -2.95 6.00 -4.91
C PHE A 189 -3.91 6.06 -6.10
N LYS A 190 -3.82 5.08 -6.99
CA LYS A 190 -4.74 4.91 -8.11
C LYS A 190 -5.09 3.44 -8.30
N ALA A 191 -6.37 3.13 -8.11
CA ALA A 191 -6.93 1.80 -8.33
C ALA A 191 -7.22 1.58 -9.82
N ALA A 192 -6.50 0.62 -10.41
CA ALA A 192 -6.75 0.14 -11.77
C ALA A 192 -7.61 -1.14 -11.74
N SER A 193 -8.92 -0.99 -11.49
CA SER A 193 -9.89 -2.09 -11.58
C SER A 193 -11.00 -1.77 -12.57
N LYS A 194 -11.53 -2.81 -13.23
CA LYS A 194 -12.72 -2.74 -14.10
C LYS A 194 -14.03 -2.81 -13.33
N SER A 195 -13.99 -3.11 -12.03
CA SER A 195 -15.16 -3.23 -11.14
C SER A 195 -15.37 -1.96 -10.30
N HIS A 196 -16.33 -2.02 -9.37
CA HIS A 196 -16.55 -0.95 -8.37
C HIS A 196 -15.27 -0.70 -7.56
N ARG A 197 -14.97 0.59 -7.36
CA ARG A 197 -13.78 1.07 -6.65
C ARG A 197 -14.24 1.92 -5.48
N ALA A 198 -13.60 1.69 -4.33
CA ALA A 198 -13.81 2.46 -3.13
C ALA A 198 -12.49 2.63 -2.41
N MET A 199 -12.36 3.74 -1.70
CA MET A 199 -11.29 3.98 -0.75
C MET A 199 -11.91 4.24 0.61
N ARG A 200 -11.19 3.85 1.66
CA ARG A 200 -11.57 4.10 3.04
C ARG A 200 -10.39 4.70 3.77
N PHE A 201 -10.67 5.75 4.52
CA PHE A 201 -9.76 6.38 5.46
C PHE A 201 -10.31 6.17 6.86
N THR A 202 -9.49 5.69 7.77
CA THR A 202 -9.88 5.42 9.15
C THR A 202 -8.74 5.86 10.05
N ARG A 203 -9.05 6.56 11.14
CA ARG A 203 -8.07 6.81 12.20
C ARG A 203 -7.97 5.58 13.10
N GLU A 204 -6.81 4.96 13.15
CA GLU A 204 -6.58 3.83 14.05
C GLU A 204 -6.62 4.30 15.52
N PRO A 205 -6.90 3.40 16.49
CA PRO A 205 -6.85 3.72 17.92
C PRO A 205 -5.51 4.33 18.35
N GLU A 206 -4.42 3.87 17.75
CA GLU A 206 -3.05 4.34 17.99
C GLU A 206 -2.74 5.70 17.31
N GLY A 207 -3.68 6.26 16.54
CA GLY A 207 -3.58 7.60 15.97
C GLY A 207 -2.85 7.74 14.63
N GLY A 208 -2.78 6.68 13.81
CA GLY A 208 -2.32 6.77 12.42
C GLY A 208 -3.24 6.07 11.44
#